data_AF-A0A511MHE1-F1
#
_entry.id   AF-A0A511MHE1-F1
#
_cell.length_a   1.000
_cell.length_b   1.000
_cell.length_c   1.000
_cell.angle_alpha   90.00
_cell.angle_beta   90.00
_cell.angle_gamma   90.00
#
_symmetry.space_group_name_H-M   'P 1'
#
loop_
_entity.id
_entity.type
_entity.pdbx_description
1 polymer ?
#
loop_
_entity_poly.entity_id
_entity_poly.type
_entity_poly.pdbx_seq_one_letter_code
_entity_poly.pdbx_strand_id
1 'polypeptide(L)'
;MSYEWNDRLETDYTRYVGGKWFQGLNARDREGYRKSRDQWKRSRDMGNRFRDGMALLRGQTPERGYEKEVRHDTPKGPRVHDVANVLLRDGNEYKAGRVDKEKALPQLEKEEHLLKLGYQINWTVVQGARVDREVLDRFQELNKKWGRQFDVQEITREQRRLALTIGKHLEKQKRAKEKEARALERAEKERQRVAQQKAVELAKERAEQNRKMQQFREAAARGRADAPERVAQERKTLDVLQRVARERAASEAERDRVARESAERVAREFPFPAPSQSQERETVEIGGRVASELADAASVEREAAEREATKERERAAKLSELNKARDAAFKERQSRMTEAERLAWLGQAVHPQGAVLEPPGHAPGVERGGTGQGPDRTRGITRDGR
;
A
#
# COMPACT_ATOMS: atom_id res chain seq x y z
N MET A 1 16.38 28.97 13.14
CA MET A 1 16.52 27.66 12.45
C MET A 1 17.48 27.82 11.28
N SER A 2 18.77 27.60 11.51
CA SER A 2 19.73 27.36 10.43
C SER A 2 19.37 26.03 9.77
N TYR A 3 19.02 26.04 8.48
CA TYR A 3 18.89 24.78 7.74
C TYR A 3 20.30 24.19 7.57
N GLU A 4 20.53 23.03 8.17
CA GLU A 4 21.75 22.26 7.96
C GLU A 4 21.91 21.88 6.49
N TRP A 5 23.12 22.04 6.01
CA TRP A 5 23.51 21.61 4.67
C TRP A 5 23.57 20.08 4.68
N ASN A 6 22.73 19.43 3.87
CA ASN A 6 22.63 17.97 3.81
C ASN A 6 23.12 17.42 2.46
N ASP A 7 23.34 16.10 2.40
CA ASP A 7 23.88 15.43 1.20
C ASP A 7 23.05 15.69 -0.06
N ARG A 8 21.73 15.85 0.09
CA ARG A 8 20.83 16.20 -1.01
C ARG A 8 21.10 17.61 -1.53
N LEU A 9 21.28 18.59 -0.65
CA LEU A 9 21.67 19.96 -1.01
C LEU A 9 23.03 20.00 -1.67
N GLU A 10 24.00 19.21 -1.17
CA GLU A 10 25.34 19.11 -1.78
C GLU A 10 25.27 18.53 -3.18
N THR A 11 24.44 17.50 -3.39
CA THR A 11 24.22 16.89 -4.72
C THR A 11 23.61 17.90 -5.70
N ASP A 12 22.57 18.62 -5.27
CA ASP A 12 21.92 19.67 -6.09
C ASP A 12 22.89 20.82 -6.41
N TYR A 13 23.73 21.22 -5.44
CA TYR A 13 24.75 22.25 -5.60
C TYR A 13 25.86 21.82 -6.56
N THR A 14 26.36 20.59 -6.43
CA THR A 14 27.39 20.03 -7.31
C THR A 14 26.91 20.00 -8.76
N ARG A 15 25.66 19.58 -8.99
CA ARG A 15 25.04 19.63 -10.33
C ARG A 15 24.94 21.06 -10.87
N TYR A 16 24.55 22.02 -10.02
CA TYR A 16 24.48 23.44 -10.38
C TYR A 16 25.86 24.00 -10.77
N VAL A 17 26.90 23.72 -9.99
CA VAL A 17 28.27 24.16 -10.25
C VAL A 17 28.79 23.56 -11.55
N GLY A 18 28.63 22.24 -11.74
CA GLY A 18 29.03 21.57 -12.98
C GLY A 18 28.36 22.17 -14.22
N GLY A 19 27.05 22.46 -14.14
CA GLY A 19 26.32 23.11 -15.24
C GLY A 19 26.77 24.55 -15.51
N LYS A 20 27.12 25.32 -14.49
CA LYS A 20 27.64 26.69 -14.65
C LYS A 20 29.05 26.71 -15.23
N TRP A 21 29.90 25.81 -14.75
CA TRP A 21 31.27 25.66 -15.25
C TRP A 21 31.29 25.30 -16.74
N PHE A 22 30.45 24.35 -17.18
CA PHE A 22 30.33 23.99 -18.60
C PHE A 22 29.85 25.17 -19.48
N GLN A 23 29.11 26.12 -18.92
CA GLN A 23 28.65 27.34 -19.61
C GLN A 23 29.67 28.48 -19.57
N GLY A 24 30.84 28.30 -18.95
CA GLY A 24 31.82 29.38 -18.74
C GLY A 24 31.33 30.48 -17.78
N LEU A 25 30.34 30.17 -16.93
CA LEU A 25 29.76 31.12 -16.00
C LEU A 25 30.27 30.87 -14.58
N ASN A 26 30.53 31.94 -13.83
CA ASN A 26 30.90 31.84 -12.42
C ASN A 26 29.73 31.27 -11.60
N ALA A 27 29.96 30.11 -10.97
CA ALA A 27 29.02 29.55 -10.01
C ALA A 27 28.93 30.46 -8.78
N ARG A 28 27.73 30.49 -8.17
CA ARG A 28 27.56 31.13 -6.86
C ARG A 28 28.17 30.22 -5.80
N ASP A 29 28.62 30.81 -4.71
CA ASP A 29 28.99 30.07 -3.51
C ASP A 29 27.79 29.29 -2.93
N ARG A 30 28.05 28.38 -1.99
CA ARG A 30 27.02 27.55 -1.36
C ARG A 30 25.91 28.40 -0.71
N GLU A 31 26.27 29.48 -0.02
CA GLU A 31 25.29 30.35 0.64
C GLU A 31 24.44 31.12 -0.38
N GLY A 32 25.06 31.71 -1.40
CA GLY A 32 24.36 32.41 -2.48
C GLY A 32 23.45 31.48 -3.29
N TYR A 33 23.89 30.24 -3.55
CA TYR A 33 23.04 29.22 -4.17
C TYR A 33 21.82 28.91 -3.30
N ARG A 34 22.00 28.66 -2.00
CA ARG A 34 20.89 28.38 -1.07
C ARG A 34 19.89 29.54 -1.03
N LYS A 35 20.37 30.78 -0.87
CA LYS A 35 19.53 31.99 -0.86
C LYS A 35 18.73 32.12 -2.16
N SER A 36 19.38 31.96 -3.31
CA SER A 36 18.73 32.05 -4.63
C SER A 36 17.69 30.93 -4.81
N ARG A 37 18.01 29.70 -4.40
CA ARG A 37 17.10 28.56 -4.45
C ARG A 37 15.87 28.76 -3.58
N ASP A 38 16.05 29.22 -2.35
CA ASP A 38 14.95 29.48 -1.42
C ASP A 38 14.09 30.64 -1.89
N GLN A 39 14.69 31.70 -2.45
CA GLN A 39 13.95 32.79 -3.08
C GLN A 39 13.13 32.30 -4.28
N TRP A 40 13.73 31.48 -5.15
CA TRP A 40 13.04 30.90 -6.30
C TRP A 40 11.90 29.98 -5.85
N LYS A 41 12.14 29.13 -4.85
CA LYS A 41 11.10 28.27 -4.26
C LYS A 41 9.95 29.10 -3.69
N ARG A 42 10.23 30.15 -2.90
CA ARG A 42 9.19 31.04 -2.35
C ARG A 42 8.41 31.75 -3.45
N SER A 43 9.09 32.23 -4.48
CA SER A 43 8.47 32.88 -5.64
C SER A 43 7.55 31.92 -6.40
N ARG A 44 8.02 30.69 -6.65
CA ARG A 44 7.24 29.63 -7.28
C ARG A 44 6.03 29.22 -6.43
N ASP A 45 6.23 29.01 -5.13
CA ASP A 45 5.14 28.64 -4.21
C ASP A 45 4.08 29.76 -4.13
N MET A 46 4.51 31.03 -4.15
CA MET A 46 3.59 32.18 -4.23
C MET A 46 2.83 32.23 -5.56
N GLY A 47 3.52 32.01 -6.68
CA GLY A 47 2.92 31.94 -8.01
C GLY A 47 1.87 30.83 -8.10
N ASN A 48 2.22 29.62 -7.65
CA ASN A 48 1.31 28.47 -7.63
C ASN A 48 0.07 28.72 -6.77
N ARG A 49 0.23 29.32 -5.58
CA ARG A 49 -0.92 29.70 -4.73
C ARG A 49 -1.81 30.73 -5.41
N PHE A 50 -1.20 31.75 -6.04
CA PHE A 50 -1.95 32.78 -6.74
C PHE A 50 -2.73 32.19 -7.92
N ARG A 51 -2.08 31.40 -8.77
CA ARG A 51 -2.71 30.66 -9.88
C ARG A 51 -3.89 29.82 -9.38
N ASP A 52 -3.64 28.95 -8.40
CA ASP A 52 -4.66 28.01 -7.91
C ASP A 52 -5.85 28.74 -7.26
N GLY A 53 -5.58 29.82 -6.53
CA GLY A 53 -6.62 30.66 -5.95
C GLY A 53 -7.44 31.44 -6.97
N MET A 54 -6.78 32.02 -7.98
CA MET A 54 -7.46 32.72 -9.07
C MET A 54 -8.30 31.79 -9.94
N ALA A 55 -7.77 30.59 -10.24
CA ALA A 55 -8.50 29.57 -10.97
C ALA A 55 -9.80 29.20 -10.24
N LEU A 56 -9.74 28.97 -8.93
CA LEU A 56 -10.95 28.69 -8.15
C LEU A 56 -11.93 29.88 -8.13
N LEU A 57 -11.43 31.11 -7.93
CA LEU A 57 -12.26 32.32 -7.94
C LEU A 57 -13.01 32.52 -9.25
N ARG A 58 -12.41 32.10 -10.37
CA ARG A 58 -13.03 32.16 -11.71
C ARG A 58 -13.86 30.93 -12.06
N GLY A 59 -13.97 29.96 -11.16
CA GLY A 59 -14.63 28.68 -11.42
C GLY A 59 -13.94 27.87 -12.52
N GLN A 60 -12.62 27.98 -12.66
CA GLN A 60 -11.80 27.18 -13.57
C GLN A 60 -11.33 25.93 -12.85
N THR A 61 -12.27 25.01 -12.64
CA THR A 61 -12.04 23.78 -11.89
C THR A 61 -11.98 22.56 -12.82
N PRO A 62 -11.35 21.44 -12.40
CA PRO A 62 -11.31 20.21 -13.17
C PRO A 62 -12.70 19.71 -13.58
N GLU A 63 -13.72 19.92 -12.74
CA GLU A 63 -15.11 19.52 -13.02
C GLU A 63 -15.71 20.29 -14.21
N ARG A 64 -15.16 21.47 -14.54
CA ARG A 64 -15.55 22.26 -15.71
C ARG A 64 -14.60 22.06 -16.89
N GLY A 65 -13.78 21.00 -16.86
CA GLY A 65 -12.84 20.64 -17.92
C GLY A 65 -11.57 21.51 -17.97
N TYR A 66 -11.27 22.25 -16.89
CA TYR A 66 -10.03 23.02 -16.80
C TYR A 66 -8.91 22.17 -16.20
N GLU A 67 -7.80 22.14 -16.90
CA GLU A 67 -6.57 21.46 -16.48
C GLU A 67 -5.47 22.48 -16.19
N LYS A 68 -4.51 22.09 -15.35
CA LYS A 68 -3.37 22.94 -14.99
C LYS A 68 -2.18 22.62 -15.89
N GLU A 69 -1.37 23.63 -16.19
CA GLU A 69 -0.10 23.48 -16.92
C GLU A 69 -0.29 22.76 -18.28
N VAL A 70 -1.35 23.14 -19.00
CA VAL A 70 -1.69 22.52 -20.28
C VAL A 70 -0.71 22.97 -21.35
N ARG A 71 -0.07 21.99 -21.99
CA ARG A 71 0.89 22.21 -23.07
C ARG A 71 0.21 22.21 -24.42
N HIS A 72 0.52 23.22 -25.23
CA HIS A 72 0.17 23.33 -26.64
C HIS A 72 1.46 23.41 -27.45
N ASP A 73 1.56 22.59 -28.50
CA ASP A 73 2.70 22.66 -29.41
C ASP A 73 2.45 23.75 -30.45
N THR A 74 3.42 24.64 -30.64
CA THR A 74 3.39 25.71 -31.63
C THR A 74 4.62 25.62 -32.52
N PRO A 75 4.64 26.25 -33.71
CA PRO A 75 5.82 26.29 -34.58
C PRO A 75 7.07 26.89 -33.90
N LYS A 76 6.90 27.72 -32.86
CA LYS A 76 7.99 28.31 -32.07
C LYS A 76 8.31 27.51 -30.80
N GLY A 77 7.91 26.24 -30.76
CA GLY A 77 8.04 25.35 -29.61
C GLY A 77 6.82 25.39 -28.68
N PRO A 78 6.86 24.66 -27.56
CA PRO A 78 5.69 24.51 -26.69
C PRO A 78 5.32 25.80 -25.96
N ARG A 79 4.01 26.00 -25.76
CA ARG A 79 3.40 26.99 -24.86
C ARG A 79 2.64 26.23 -23.78
N VAL A 80 2.91 26.54 -22.52
CA VAL A 80 2.23 25.91 -21.37
C VAL A 80 1.40 26.95 -20.67
N HIS A 81 0.07 26.92 -20.78
CA HIS A 81 -0.80 27.83 -20.03
C HIS A 81 -0.91 27.39 -18.58
N ASP A 82 -1.04 28.35 -17.66
CA ASP A 82 -1.22 28.04 -16.23
C ASP A 82 -2.46 27.18 -15.99
N VAL A 83 -3.57 27.53 -16.64
CA VAL A 83 -4.84 26.80 -16.61
C VAL A 83 -5.49 26.88 -17.99
N ALA A 84 -5.98 25.78 -18.54
CA ALA A 84 -6.67 25.80 -19.83
C ALA A 84 -7.78 24.76 -19.90
N ASN A 85 -8.76 25.02 -20.76
CA ASN A 85 -9.76 24.06 -21.18
C ASN A 85 -9.55 23.77 -22.67
N VAL A 86 -9.06 22.58 -22.99
CA VAL A 86 -8.72 22.18 -24.36
C VAL A 86 -9.96 22.11 -25.26
N LEU A 87 -11.09 21.64 -24.72
CA LEU A 87 -12.34 21.50 -25.46
C LEU A 87 -12.93 22.86 -25.85
N LEU A 88 -12.93 23.80 -24.91
CA LEU A 88 -13.39 25.18 -25.13
C LEU A 88 -12.35 26.05 -25.82
N ARG A 89 -11.13 25.53 -26.02
CA ARG A 89 -9.96 26.28 -26.50
C ARG A 89 -9.71 27.55 -25.68
N ASP A 90 -9.90 27.49 -24.37
CA ASP A 90 -9.63 28.62 -23.47
C ASP A 90 -8.31 28.43 -22.74
N GLY A 91 -7.42 29.42 -22.79
CA GLY A 91 -6.12 29.44 -22.14
C GLY A 91 -6.00 30.62 -21.19
N ASN A 92 -5.61 30.36 -19.94
CA ASN A 92 -5.50 31.37 -18.90
C ASN A 92 -4.08 31.43 -18.34
N GLU A 93 -3.56 32.64 -18.21
CA GLU A 93 -2.23 32.93 -17.65
C GLU A 93 -2.33 33.91 -16.47
N TYR A 94 -1.68 33.60 -15.35
CA TYR A 94 -1.79 34.34 -14.09
C TYR A 94 -0.46 34.94 -13.65
N LYS A 95 -0.34 36.27 -13.71
CA LYS A 95 0.88 37.00 -13.34
C LYS A 95 0.71 37.75 -12.02
N ALA A 96 1.22 37.17 -10.94
CA ALA A 96 1.15 37.72 -9.58
C ALA A 96 2.07 38.93 -9.31
N GLY A 97 3.00 39.22 -10.23
CA GLY A 97 4.11 40.15 -10.01
C GLY A 97 4.64 40.74 -11.32
N ARG A 98 5.93 41.06 -11.37
CA ARG A 98 6.56 41.68 -12.54
C ARG A 98 6.40 40.80 -13.78
N VAL A 99 6.09 41.44 -14.91
CA VAL A 99 6.02 40.80 -16.23
C VAL A 99 7.20 41.31 -17.06
N ASP A 100 8.25 40.48 -17.13
CA ASP A 100 9.50 40.80 -17.82
C ASP A 100 9.37 40.58 -19.34
N LYS A 101 9.94 41.51 -20.12
CA LYS A 101 10.00 41.45 -21.59
C LYS A 101 10.55 40.12 -22.10
N GLU A 102 11.68 39.66 -21.56
CA GLU A 102 12.43 38.49 -22.07
C GLU A 102 11.63 37.18 -21.98
N LYS A 103 10.64 37.14 -21.08
CA LYS A 103 9.78 35.96 -20.88
C LYS A 103 8.41 36.13 -21.54
N ALA A 104 7.83 37.32 -21.45
CA ALA A 104 6.46 37.56 -21.90
C ALA A 104 6.35 37.66 -23.42
N LEU A 105 7.28 38.35 -24.10
CA LEU A 105 7.19 38.50 -25.57
C LEU A 105 7.25 37.15 -26.31
N PRO A 106 8.19 36.23 -26.00
CA PRO A 106 8.19 34.91 -26.63
C PRO A 106 6.93 34.08 -26.32
N GLN A 107 6.28 34.30 -25.18
CA GLN A 107 5.00 33.66 -24.87
C GLN A 107 3.87 34.24 -25.73
N LEU A 108 3.79 35.57 -25.85
CA LEU A 108 2.78 36.27 -26.65
C LEU A 108 2.90 35.95 -28.15
N GLU A 109 4.11 35.74 -28.66
CA GLU A 109 4.31 35.27 -30.03
C GLU A 109 3.76 33.87 -30.27
N LYS A 110 3.85 32.97 -29.28
CA LYS A 110 3.27 31.62 -29.36
C LYS A 110 1.75 31.67 -29.22
N GLU A 111 1.25 32.56 -28.38
CA GLU A 111 -0.18 32.77 -28.19
C GLU A 111 -0.86 33.30 -29.44
N GLU A 112 -0.20 34.17 -30.22
CA GLU A 112 -0.72 34.60 -31.52
C GLU A 112 -0.99 33.40 -32.45
N HIS A 113 -0.17 32.34 -32.39
CA HIS A 113 -0.44 31.12 -33.13
C HIS A 113 -1.69 30.39 -32.62
N LEU A 114 -1.90 30.33 -31.31
CA LEU A 114 -3.09 29.71 -30.73
C LEU A 114 -4.35 30.53 -31.02
N LEU A 115 -4.26 31.87 -31.02
CA LEU A 115 -5.37 32.75 -31.42
C LEU A 115 -5.80 32.49 -32.87
N LYS A 116 -4.84 32.27 -33.79
CA LYS A 116 -5.13 31.84 -35.17
C LYS A 116 -5.90 30.52 -35.24
N LEU A 117 -5.69 29.62 -34.28
CA LEU A 117 -6.40 28.34 -34.15
C LEU A 117 -7.76 28.48 -33.44
N GLY A 118 -8.19 29.70 -33.13
CA GLY A 118 -9.48 29.97 -32.50
C GLY A 118 -9.46 29.85 -30.98
N TYR A 119 -8.30 29.82 -30.33
CA TYR A 119 -8.24 29.87 -28.87
C TYR A 119 -8.71 31.23 -28.33
N GLN A 120 -9.31 31.21 -27.14
CA GLN A 120 -9.50 32.37 -26.29
C GLN A 120 -8.36 32.39 -25.26
N ILE A 121 -7.68 33.52 -25.10
CA ILE A 121 -6.51 33.66 -24.24
C ILE A 121 -6.72 34.83 -23.30
N ASN A 122 -6.66 34.53 -22.01
CA ASN A 122 -6.94 35.47 -20.92
C ASN A 122 -5.69 35.63 -20.05
N TRP A 123 -5.12 36.84 -20.03
CA TRP A 123 -4.04 37.20 -19.12
C TRP A 123 -4.60 37.92 -17.91
N THR A 124 -4.24 37.47 -16.72
CA THR A 124 -4.55 38.18 -15.48
C THR A 124 -3.30 38.80 -14.88
N VAL A 125 -3.29 40.13 -14.73
CA VAL A 125 -2.17 40.88 -14.15
C VAL A 125 -2.67 41.62 -12.90
N VAL A 126 -1.83 41.70 -11.86
CA VAL A 126 -2.18 42.41 -10.62
C VAL A 126 -2.02 43.92 -10.80
N GLN A 127 -2.94 44.68 -10.23
CA GLN A 127 -2.92 46.14 -10.25
C GLN A 127 -1.64 46.73 -9.67
N GLY A 128 -1.00 47.58 -10.48
CA GLY A 128 0.29 48.19 -10.17
C GLY A 128 1.48 47.23 -10.21
N ALA A 129 1.33 46.04 -10.79
CA ALA A 129 2.47 45.23 -11.18
C ALA A 129 3.28 45.95 -12.27
N ARG A 130 4.61 45.91 -12.17
CA ARG A 130 5.48 46.46 -13.21
C ARG A 130 5.42 45.55 -14.44
N VAL A 131 4.83 46.05 -15.52
CA VAL A 131 4.82 45.42 -16.85
C VAL A 131 5.76 46.23 -17.73
N ASP A 132 6.68 45.55 -18.42
CA ASP A 132 7.56 46.24 -19.37
C ASP A 132 6.74 46.85 -20.53
N ARG A 133 7.13 48.05 -20.98
CA ARG A 133 6.35 48.84 -21.96
C ARG A 133 6.07 48.07 -23.25
N GLU A 134 7.09 47.40 -23.79
CA GLU A 134 6.93 46.61 -25.02
C GLU A 134 5.94 45.45 -24.88
N VAL A 135 5.78 44.92 -23.66
CA VAL A 135 4.77 43.88 -23.38
C VAL A 135 3.36 44.49 -23.38
N LEU A 136 3.20 45.70 -22.83
CA LEU A 136 1.93 46.43 -22.88
C LEU A 136 1.55 46.78 -24.33
N ASP A 137 2.52 47.26 -25.12
CA ASP A 137 2.31 47.57 -26.54
C ASP A 137 1.87 46.30 -27.29
N ARG A 138 2.51 45.16 -27.00
CA ARG A 138 2.14 43.86 -27.58
C ARG A 138 0.77 43.37 -27.13
N PHE A 139 0.39 43.57 -25.86
CA PHE A 139 -0.96 43.28 -25.37
C PHE A 139 -2.02 44.09 -26.13
N GLN A 140 -1.78 45.38 -26.34
CA GLN A 140 -2.69 46.26 -27.06
C GLN A 140 -2.80 45.86 -28.54
N GLU A 141 -1.68 45.51 -29.17
CA GLU A 141 -1.66 45.00 -30.55
C GLU A 141 -2.49 43.72 -30.70
N LEU A 142 -2.30 42.74 -29.81
CA LEU A 142 -3.05 41.47 -29.85
C LEU A 142 -4.53 41.68 -29.55
N ASN A 143 -4.88 42.51 -28.56
CA ASN A 143 -6.27 42.83 -28.26
C ASN A 143 -6.95 43.54 -29.45
N LYS A 144 -6.28 44.51 -30.09
CA LYS A 144 -6.79 45.19 -31.29
C LYS A 144 -6.98 44.22 -32.47
N LYS A 145 -6.06 43.27 -32.64
CA LYS A 145 -6.05 42.32 -33.76
C LYS A 145 -7.07 41.19 -33.60
N TRP A 146 -7.22 40.65 -32.39
CA TRP A 146 -8.02 39.45 -32.11
C TRP A 146 -9.31 39.73 -31.32
N GLY A 147 -9.50 40.98 -30.88
CA GLY A 147 -10.70 41.42 -30.15
C GLY A 147 -10.97 40.54 -28.95
N ARG A 148 -12.20 39.99 -28.88
CA ARG A 148 -12.67 39.18 -27.74
C ARG A 148 -11.92 37.86 -27.53
N GLN A 149 -11.04 37.46 -28.45
CA GLN A 149 -10.24 36.25 -28.27
C GLN A 149 -8.99 36.49 -27.40
N PHE A 150 -8.53 37.72 -27.22
CA PHE A 150 -7.37 38.03 -26.39
C PHE A 150 -7.73 39.14 -25.40
N ASP A 151 -7.78 38.80 -24.11
CA ASP A 151 -8.13 39.76 -23.06
C ASP A 151 -7.04 39.84 -21.98
N VAL A 152 -6.81 41.05 -21.47
CA VAL A 152 -5.86 41.32 -20.39
C VAL A 152 -6.62 41.98 -19.24
N GLN A 153 -6.84 41.21 -18.19
CA GLN A 153 -7.60 41.64 -17.03
C GLN A 153 -6.67 42.06 -15.89
N GLU A 154 -6.80 43.32 -15.49
CA GLU A 154 -6.14 43.85 -14.31
C GLU A 154 -6.99 43.56 -13.07
N ILE A 155 -6.44 42.83 -12.09
CA ILE A 155 -7.13 42.51 -10.83
C ILE A 155 -6.61 43.37 -9.69
N THR A 156 -7.47 43.69 -8.72
CA THR A 156 -7.09 44.51 -7.58
C THR A 156 -6.11 43.77 -6.65
N ARG A 157 -5.39 44.53 -5.82
CA ARG A 157 -4.53 43.95 -4.77
C ARG A 157 -5.32 43.13 -3.75
N GLU A 158 -6.59 43.45 -3.54
CA GLU A 158 -7.50 42.71 -2.66
C GLU A 158 -7.87 41.36 -3.25
N GLN A 159 -8.23 41.32 -4.54
CA GLN A 159 -8.46 40.07 -5.27
C GLN A 159 -7.21 39.18 -5.24
N ARG A 160 -6.01 39.76 -5.38
CA ARG A 160 -4.75 39.03 -5.20
C ARG A 160 -4.62 38.44 -3.79
N ARG A 161 -4.90 39.21 -2.73
CA ARG A 161 -4.84 38.71 -1.34
C ARG A 161 -5.84 37.58 -1.13
N LEU A 162 -7.07 37.73 -1.64
CA LEU A 162 -8.10 36.70 -1.58
C LEU A 162 -7.64 35.42 -2.29
N ALA A 163 -7.12 35.53 -3.51
CA ALA A 163 -6.57 34.40 -4.26
C ALA A 163 -5.44 33.70 -3.50
N LEU A 164 -4.51 34.45 -2.91
CA LEU A 164 -3.42 33.86 -2.11
C LEU A 164 -3.94 33.13 -0.86
N THR A 165 -4.96 33.67 -0.19
CA THR A 165 -5.61 33.02 0.96
C THR A 165 -6.27 31.72 0.54
N ILE A 166 -7.06 31.74 -0.53
CA ILE A 166 -7.70 30.54 -1.11
C ILE A 166 -6.64 29.51 -1.51
N GLY A 167 -5.62 29.92 -2.27
CA GLY A 167 -4.52 29.05 -2.69
C GLY A 167 -3.78 28.40 -1.52
N LYS A 168 -3.58 29.13 -0.42
CA LYS A 168 -3.00 28.58 0.81
C LYS A 168 -3.90 27.54 1.46
N HIS A 169 -5.22 27.73 1.47
CA HIS A 169 -6.17 26.74 1.96
C HIS A 169 -6.19 25.48 1.08
N LEU A 170 -6.20 25.64 -0.25
CA LEU A 170 -6.13 24.52 -1.20
C LEU A 170 -4.84 23.71 -1.04
N GLU A 171 -3.69 24.37 -0.90
CA GLU A 171 -2.43 23.70 -0.65
C GLU A 171 -2.45 22.91 0.67
N LYS A 172 -3.04 23.48 1.74
CA LYS A 172 -3.20 22.80 3.03
C LYS A 172 -4.09 21.56 2.90
N GLN A 173 -5.23 21.67 2.19
CA GLN A 173 -6.11 20.53 1.92
C GLN A 173 -5.42 19.45 1.10
N LYS A 174 -4.69 19.81 0.04
CA LYS A 174 -3.91 18.88 -0.78
C LYS A 174 -2.87 18.13 0.05
N ARG A 175 -2.11 18.84 0.89
CA ARG A 175 -1.13 18.23 1.80
C ARG A 175 -1.77 17.30 2.84
N ALA A 176 -2.95 17.64 3.34
CA ALA A 176 -3.69 16.78 4.25
C ALA A 176 -4.11 15.48 3.56
N LYS A 177 -4.71 15.57 2.36
CA LYS A 177 -5.08 14.40 1.54
C LYS A 177 -3.86 13.53 1.19
N GLU A 178 -2.75 14.15 0.80
CA GLU A 178 -1.50 13.42 0.49
C GLU A 178 -0.92 12.73 1.74
N LYS A 179 -0.96 13.39 2.90
CA LYS A 179 -0.52 12.80 4.17
C LYS A 179 -1.38 11.59 4.55
N GLU A 180 -2.70 11.71 4.39
CA GLU A 180 -3.65 10.62 4.64
C GLU A 180 -3.42 9.44 3.68
N ALA A 181 -3.30 9.72 2.37
CA ALA A 181 -2.99 8.69 1.38
C ALA A 181 -1.68 7.94 1.69
N ARG A 182 -0.62 8.67 2.09
CA ARG A 182 0.64 8.05 2.53
C ARG A 182 0.49 7.24 3.82
N ALA A 183 -0.38 7.64 4.73
CA ALA A 183 -0.64 6.88 5.95
C ALA A 183 -1.38 5.57 5.63
N LEU A 184 -2.36 5.62 4.73
CA LEU A 184 -3.06 4.45 4.22
C LEU A 184 -2.11 3.48 3.51
N GLU A 185 -1.26 3.98 2.61
CA GLU A 185 -0.27 3.17 1.90
C GLU A 185 0.71 2.47 2.87
N ARG A 186 1.15 3.18 3.93
CA ARG A 186 2.02 2.59 4.97
C ARG A 186 1.30 1.50 5.75
N ALA A 187 0.05 1.74 6.15
CA ALA A 187 -0.76 0.76 6.86
C ALA A 187 -1.01 -0.49 6.00
N GLU A 188 -1.23 -0.33 4.70
CA GLU A 188 -1.37 -1.43 3.75
C GLU A 188 -0.07 -2.24 3.62
N LYS A 189 1.07 -1.57 3.44
CA LYS A 189 2.38 -2.23 3.40
C LYS A 189 2.70 -3.00 4.68
N GLU A 190 2.32 -2.45 5.83
CA GLU A 190 2.48 -3.13 7.11
C GLU A 190 1.59 -4.38 7.19
N ARG A 191 0.31 -4.28 6.80
CA ARG A 191 -0.59 -5.45 6.71
C ARG A 191 -0.05 -6.54 5.79
N GLN A 192 0.49 -6.15 4.62
CA GLN A 192 1.13 -7.08 3.69
C GLN A 192 2.34 -7.76 4.32
N ARG A 193 3.19 -7.03 5.04
CA ARG A 193 4.35 -7.61 5.76
C ARG A 193 3.91 -8.60 6.83
N VAL A 194 2.91 -8.25 7.66
CA VAL A 194 2.38 -9.16 8.67
C VAL A 194 1.76 -10.40 8.03
N ALA A 195 1.01 -10.25 6.95
CA ALA A 195 0.44 -11.38 6.22
C ALA A 195 1.53 -12.29 5.61
N GLN A 196 2.60 -11.71 5.05
CA GLN A 196 3.75 -12.47 4.55
C GLN A 196 4.47 -13.22 5.67
N GLN A 197 4.68 -12.58 6.82
CA GLN A 197 5.29 -13.24 8.00
C GLN A 197 4.45 -14.44 8.45
N LYS A 198 3.13 -14.26 8.61
CA LYS A 198 2.22 -15.37 8.96
C LYS A 198 2.23 -16.50 7.93
N ALA A 199 2.29 -16.16 6.64
CA ALA A 199 2.36 -17.17 5.57
C ALA A 199 3.68 -17.97 5.63
N VAL A 200 4.80 -17.31 5.93
CA VAL A 200 6.10 -17.96 6.11
C VAL A 200 6.09 -18.85 7.35
N GLU A 201 5.52 -18.40 8.46
CA GLU A 201 5.39 -19.20 9.69
C GLU A 201 4.53 -20.45 9.45
N LEU A 202 3.35 -20.30 8.84
CA LEU A 202 2.48 -21.43 8.50
C LEU A 202 3.16 -22.40 7.52
N ALA A 203 3.97 -21.91 6.58
CA ALA A 203 4.74 -22.76 5.68
C ALA A 203 5.82 -23.56 6.43
N LYS A 204 6.49 -22.96 7.42
CA LYS A 204 7.47 -23.67 8.27
C LYS A 204 6.79 -24.75 9.11
N GLU A 205 5.66 -24.44 9.75
CA GLU A 205 4.90 -25.42 10.54
C GLU A 205 4.46 -26.61 9.69
N ARG A 206 3.93 -26.36 8.48
CA ARG A 206 3.56 -27.41 7.54
C ARG A 206 4.76 -28.24 7.09
N ALA A 207 5.90 -27.61 6.85
CA ALA A 207 7.13 -28.31 6.49
C ALA A 207 7.61 -29.23 7.62
N GLU A 208 7.54 -28.78 8.87
CA GLU A 208 7.88 -29.60 10.03
C GLU A 208 6.90 -30.76 10.24
N GLN A 209 5.60 -30.53 10.10
CA GLN A 209 4.60 -31.60 10.16
C GLN A 209 4.82 -32.65 9.07
N ASN A 210 5.10 -32.21 7.84
CA ASN A 210 5.42 -33.11 6.73
C ASN A 210 6.70 -33.90 7.02
N ARG A 211 7.74 -33.27 7.58
CA ARG A 211 8.99 -33.95 7.98
C ARG A 211 8.74 -35.01 9.06
N LYS A 212 7.97 -34.69 10.09
CA LYS A 212 7.58 -35.65 11.15
C LYS A 212 6.78 -36.82 10.58
N MET A 213 5.87 -36.55 9.65
CA MET A 213 5.08 -37.58 8.98
C MET A 213 5.93 -38.48 8.08
N GLN A 214 6.91 -37.92 7.36
CA GLN A 214 7.88 -38.69 6.58
C GLN A 214 8.73 -39.59 7.49
N GLN A 215 9.27 -39.05 8.59
CA GLN A 215 10.01 -39.83 9.57
C GLN A 215 9.18 -40.97 10.16
N PHE A 216 7.90 -40.72 10.47
CA PHE A 216 6.98 -41.77 10.94
C PHE A 216 6.76 -42.84 9.88
N ARG A 217 6.54 -42.46 8.62
CA ARG A 217 6.39 -43.42 7.49
C ARG A 217 7.65 -44.25 7.28
N GLU A 218 8.83 -43.64 7.33
CA GLU A 218 10.10 -44.34 7.24
C GLU A 218 10.32 -45.30 8.40
N ALA A 219 10.05 -44.87 9.64
CA ALA A 219 10.17 -45.72 10.82
C ALA A 219 9.19 -46.91 10.76
N ALA A 220 7.95 -46.67 10.33
CA ALA A 220 6.97 -47.74 10.11
C ALA A 220 7.38 -48.70 9.00
N ALA A 221 7.96 -48.19 7.90
CA ALA A 221 8.48 -49.02 6.82
C ALA A 221 9.67 -49.88 7.28
N ARG A 222 10.63 -49.31 8.03
CA ARG A 222 11.73 -50.07 8.64
C ARG A 222 11.22 -51.11 9.63
N GLY A 223 10.30 -50.73 10.51
CA GLY A 223 9.70 -51.67 11.47
C GLY A 223 9.01 -52.87 10.78
N ARG A 224 8.38 -52.67 9.62
CA ARG A 224 7.83 -53.76 8.80
C ARG A 224 8.90 -54.61 8.14
N ALA A 225 9.99 -54.00 7.67
CA ALA A 225 11.12 -54.72 7.06
C ALA A 225 11.89 -55.57 8.08
N ASP A 226 12.06 -55.06 9.31
CA ASP A 226 12.80 -55.72 10.39
C ASP A 226 11.94 -56.75 11.16
N ALA A 227 10.61 -56.67 11.05
CA ALA A 227 9.68 -57.61 11.69
C ALA A 227 9.97 -59.10 11.42
N PRO A 228 10.19 -59.56 10.17
CA PRO A 228 10.51 -60.97 9.91
C PRO A 228 11.84 -61.41 10.56
N GLU A 229 12.86 -60.55 10.59
CA GLU A 229 14.12 -60.86 11.27
C GLU A 229 13.96 -60.94 12.78
N ARG A 230 13.20 -60.02 13.39
CA ARG A 230 12.88 -60.05 14.82
C ARG A 230 12.11 -61.30 15.20
N VAL A 231 11.08 -61.66 14.44
CA VAL A 231 10.32 -62.91 14.65
C VAL A 231 11.22 -64.14 14.49
N ALA A 232 12.16 -64.13 13.55
CA ALA A 232 13.12 -65.22 13.39
C ALA A 232 14.13 -65.29 14.56
N GLN A 233 14.60 -64.16 15.08
CA GLN A 233 15.46 -64.09 16.26
C GLN A 233 14.71 -64.54 17.52
N GLU A 234 13.47 -64.11 17.72
CA GLU A 234 12.62 -64.55 18.83
C GLU A 234 12.32 -66.05 18.79
N ARG A 235 12.11 -66.61 17.59
CA ARG A 235 12.00 -68.06 17.42
C ARG A 235 13.28 -68.78 17.80
N LYS A 236 14.45 -68.26 17.40
CA LYS A 236 15.75 -68.83 17.79
C LYS A 236 15.98 -68.74 19.31
N THR A 237 15.64 -67.63 19.95
CA THR A 237 15.78 -67.51 21.41
C THR A 237 14.82 -68.43 22.14
N LEU A 238 13.58 -68.58 21.67
CA LEU A 238 12.63 -69.56 22.21
C LEU A 238 13.12 -71.00 22.03
N ASP A 239 13.69 -71.35 20.87
CA ASP A 239 14.27 -72.67 20.62
C ASP A 239 15.46 -72.96 21.55
N VAL A 240 16.34 -71.96 21.78
CA VAL A 240 17.45 -72.07 22.74
C VAL A 240 16.92 -72.25 24.16
N LEU A 241 15.92 -71.46 24.56
CA LEU A 241 15.28 -71.59 25.87
C LEU A 241 14.60 -72.96 26.03
N GLN A 242 13.95 -73.48 24.99
CA GLN A 242 13.37 -74.82 24.99
C GLN A 242 14.44 -75.92 25.07
N ARG A 243 15.58 -75.77 24.38
CA ARG A 243 16.71 -76.70 24.52
C ARG A 243 17.27 -76.70 25.94
N VAL A 244 17.52 -75.53 26.51
CA VAL A 244 17.98 -75.41 27.90
C VAL A 244 16.96 -76.00 28.87
N ALA A 245 15.66 -75.80 28.62
CA ALA A 245 14.60 -76.42 29.43
C ALA A 245 14.59 -77.95 29.28
N ARG A 246 14.80 -78.50 28.09
CA ARG A 246 14.89 -79.96 27.85
C ARG A 246 16.16 -80.56 28.47
N GLU A 247 17.29 -79.88 28.40
CA GLU A 247 18.54 -80.29 29.06
C GLU A 247 18.39 -80.25 30.58
N ARG A 248 17.75 -79.21 31.13
CA ARG A 248 17.39 -79.17 32.55
C ARG A 248 16.47 -80.32 32.92
N ALA A 249 15.40 -80.56 32.17
CA ALA A 249 14.48 -81.66 32.40
C ALA A 249 15.15 -83.03 32.27
N ALA A 250 16.11 -83.20 31.37
CA ALA A 250 16.91 -84.42 31.25
C ALA A 250 17.87 -84.59 32.43
N SER A 251 18.52 -83.51 32.89
CA SER A 251 19.35 -83.52 34.09
C SER A 251 18.53 -83.73 35.37
N GLU A 252 17.29 -83.21 35.41
CA GLU A 252 16.33 -83.44 36.48
C GLU A 252 15.82 -84.87 36.44
N ALA A 253 15.57 -85.45 35.26
CA ALA A 253 15.22 -86.87 35.12
C ALA A 253 16.38 -87.80 35.52
N GLU A 254 17.63 -87.43 35.25
CA GLU A 254 18.81 -88.14 35.76
C GLU A 254 18.96 -87.98 37.27
N ARG A 255 18.78 -86.77 37.80
CA ARG A 255 18.74 -86.52 39.25
C ARG A 255 17.60 -87.25 39.92
N ASP A 256 16.43 -87.36 39.30
CA ASP A 256 15.28 -88.12 39.77
C ASP A 256 15.52 -89.63 39.68
N ARG A 257 16.30 -90.10 38.70
CA ARG A 257 16.72 -91.50 38.61
C ARG A 257 17.70 -91.85 39.74
N VAL A 258 18.69 -90.99 39.98
CA VAL A 258 19.65 -91.11 41.09
C VAL A 258 18.94 -90.92 42.45
N ALA A 259 17.97 -90.00 42.54
CA ALA A 259 17.14 -89.78 43.72
C ALA A 259 16.18 -90.95 43.94
N ARG A 260 15.66 -91.62 42.90
CA ARG A 260 14.87 -92.86 43.04
C ARG A 260 15.73 -94.04 43.46
N GLU A 261 16.95 -94.19 42.93
CA GLU A 261 17.88 -95.24 43.40
C GLU A 261 18.36 -95.01 44.86
N SER A 262 18.55 -93.75 45.26
CA SER A 262 18.88 -93.41 46.65
C SER A 262 17.65 -93.41 47.57
N ALA A 263 16.46 -93.07 47.07
CA ALA A 263 15.20 -93.18 47.80
C ALA A 263 14.70 -94.63 47.93
N GLU A 264 14.98 -95.53 46.99
CA GLU A 264 14.74 -96.98 47.16
C GLU A 264 15.65 -97.58 48.25
N ARG A 265 16.86 -97.03 48.42
CA ARG A 265 17.77 -97.39 49.53
C ARG A 265 17.32 -96.83 50.87
N VAL A 266 16.70 -95.64 50.90
CA VAL A 266 16.27 -94.96 52.13
C VAL A 266 14.83 -95.32 52.53
N ALA A 267 13.97 -95.73 51.58
CA ALA A 267 12.59 -96.18 51.83
C ALA A 267 12.50 -97.59 52.46
N ARG A 268 13.64 -98.26 52.69
CA ARG A 268 13.71 -99.45 53.55
C ARG A 268 13.84 -99.12 55.04
N GLU A 269 14.14 -97.88 55.43
CA GLU A 269 14.48 -97.57 56.83
C GLU A 269 13.58 -96.53 57.53
N PHE A 270 12.75 -95.73 56.84
CA PHE A 270 11.92 -94.72 57.54
C PHE A 270 10.59 -94.40 56.84
N PRO A 271 9.42 -94.53 57.51
CA PRO A 271 8.15 -94.03 57.00
C PRO A 271 7.80 -92.64 57.58
N PHE A 272 7.04 -91.86 56.78
CA PHE A 272 6.28 -90.62 57.09
C PHE A 272 6.98 -89.24 56.95
N PRO A 273 6.24 -88.11 56.89
CA PRO A 273 5.12 -87.73 56.00
C PRO A 273 5.35 -86.36 55.30
N ALA A 274 4.64 -86.10 54.19
CA ALA A 274 4.68 -84.84 53.43
C ALA A 274 3.96 -83.66 54.12
N PRO A 275 4.41 -82.41 53.88
CA PRO A 275 3.45 -81.31 53.81
C PRO A 275 3.73 -80.21 52.74
N SER A 276 2.62 -79.81 52.09
CA SER A 276 2.12 -78.47 51.73
C SER A 276 2.96 -77.42 50.95
N GLN A 277 2.47 -77.17 49.72
CA GLN A 277 2.26 -75.87 49.03
C GLN A 277 2.51 -74.56 49.79
N SER A 278 3.17 -73.59 49.14
CA SER A 278 2.52 -72.38 48.60
C SER A 278 3.48 -71.47 47.81
N GLN A 279 2.96 -70.91 46.71
CA GLN A 279 3.51 -69.85 45.88
C GLN A 279 2.98 -68.50 46.38
N GLU A 280 3.83 -67.47 46.44
CA GLU A 280 3.39 -66.08 46.28
C GLU A 280 4.40 -65.34 45.40
N ARG A 281 3.90 -64.80 44.27
CA ARG A 281 4.62 -63.90 43.37
C ARG A 281 4.04 -62.50 43.50
N GLU A 282 4.97 -61.59 43.55
CA GLU A 282 4.94 -60.13 43.63
C GLU A 282 4.30 -59.49 42.39
N THR A 283 3.37 -58.55 42.59
CA THR A 283 2.86 -57.63 41.55
C THR A 283 3.29 -56.21 41.89
N VAL A 284 4.14 -55.61 41.05
CA VAL A 284 4.56 -54.20 41.15
C VAL A 284 3.63 -53.34 40.29
N GLU A 285 2.93 -52.42 40.94
CA GLU A 285 2.12 -51.36 40.36
C GLU A 285 3.03 -50.17 39.98
N ILE A 286 3.09 -49.80 38.69
CA ILE A 286 3.66 -48.52 38.24
C ILE A 286 2.60 -47.82 37.39
N GLY A 287 1.91 -46.85 37.99
CA GLY A 287 1.00 -45.95 37.29
C GLY A 287 0.84 -44.66 38.06
N GLY A 288 1.23 -43.53 37.44
CA GLY A 288 0.79 -42.21 37.90
C GLY A 288 1.81 -41.08 37.90
N ARG A 289 2.38 -40.71 36.74
CA ARG A 289 2.98 -39.37 36.50
C ARG A 289 2.89 -38.96 35.03
N VAL A 290 1.69 -38.61 34.56
CA VAL A 290 1.53 -37.86 33.28
C VAL A 290 0.44 -36.77 33.38
N ALA A 291 -0.20 -36.59 34.53
CA ALA A 291 -1.36 -35.67 34.65
C ALA A 291 -1.01 -34.21 34.99
N SER A 292 0.26 -33.87 35.25
CA SER A 292 0.62 -32.54 35.78
C SER A 292 1.04 -31.50 34.73
N GLU A 293 1.46 -31.89 33.52
CA GLU A 293 2.02 -30.94 32.54
C GLU A 293 0.99 -30.40 31.53
N LEU A 294 -0.20 -30.99 31.45
CA LEU A 294 -1.29 -30.50 30.58
C LEU A 294 -2.12 -29.38 31.22
N ALA A 295 -1.97 -29.12 32.53
CA ALA A 295 -2.70 -28.06 33.24
C ALA A 295 -2.09 -26.66 33.01
N ASP A 296 -0.77 -26.56 32.83
CA ASP A 296 -0.07 -25.28 32.72
C ASP A 296 -0.23 -24.62 31.34
N ALA A 297 -0.36 -25.41 30.27
CA ALA A 297 -0.59 -24.89 28.92
C ALA A 297 -1.97 -24.20 28.77
N ALA A 298 -2.99 -24.71 29.47
CA ALA A 298 -4.35 -24.15 29.44
C ALA A 298 -4.47 -22.82 30.22
N SER A 299 -3.57 -22.56 31.17
CA SER A 299 -3.55 -21.31 31.95
C SER A 299 -3.03 -20.13 31.11
N VAL A 300 -1.98 -20.36 30.31
CA VAL A 300 -1.36 -19.33 29.47
C VAL A 300 -2.28 -18.88 28.33
N GLU A 301 -3.06 -19.78 27.73
CA GLU A 301 -4.04 -19.42 26.69
C GLU A 301 -5.20 -18.57 27.23
N ARG A 302 -5.67 -18.84 28.45
CA ARG A 302 -6.74 -18.04 29.07
C ARG A 302 -6.28 -16.62 29.37
N GLU A 303 -5.05 -16.45 29.87
CA GLU A 303 -4.51 -15.11 30.16
C GLU A 303 -4.27 -14.28 28.89
N ALA A 304 -3.85 -14.93 27.79
CA ALA A 304 -3.72 -14.27 26.48
C ALA A 304 -5.09 -13.83 25.92
N ALA A 305 -6.11 -14.67 26.05
CA ALA A 305 -7.48 -14.35 25.61
C ALA A 305 -8.09 -13.17 26.39
N GLU A 306 -7.87 -13.09 27.70
CA GLU A 306 -8.36 -11.97 28.52
C GLU A 306 -7.67 -10.63 28.18
N ARG A 307 -6.37 -10.67 27.84
CA ARG A 307 -5.62 -9.48 27.39
C ARG A 307 -6.08 -8.97 26.02
N GLU A 308 -6.50 -9.84 25.12
CA GLU A 308 -7.10 -9.43 23.84
C GLU A 308 -8.50 -8.84 24.06
N ALA A 309 -9.34 -9.48 24.88
CA ALA A 309 -10.69 -9.01 25.18
C ALA A 309 -10.72 -7.63 25.87
N THR A 310 -9.75 -7.35 26.74
CA THR A 310 -9.61 -6.02 27.38
C THR A 310 -9.21 -4.95 26.38
N LYS A 311 -8.26 -5.22 25.47
CA LYS A 311 -7.89 -4.30 24.38
C LYS A 311 -9.06 -4.01 23.43
N GLU A 312 -9.88 -5.02 23.11
CA GLU A 312 -11.07 -4.80 22.28
C GLU A 312 -12.11 -3.93 22.99
N ARG A 313 -12.34 -4.14 24.29
CA ARG A 313 -13.23 -3.29 25.09
C ARG A 313 -12.73 -1.84 25.15
N GLU A 314 -11.42 -1.61 25.28
CA GLU A 314 -10.84 -0.27 25.22
C GLU A 314 -11.01 0.39 23.85
N ARG A 315 -10.83 -0.35 22.75
CA ARG A 315 -11.06 0.16 21.39
C ARG A 315 -12.53 0.52 21.17
N ALA A 316 -13.45 -0.32 21.63
CA ALA A 316 -14.88 -0.07 21.57
C ALA A 316 -15.27 1.17 22.40
N ALA A 317 -14.69 1.34 23.60
CA ALA A 317 -14.90 2.52 24.43
C ALA A 317 -14.40 3.81 23.74
N LYS A 318 -13.20 3.81 23.15
CA LYS A 318 -12.67 4.96 22.40
C LYS A 318 -13.51 5.32 21.18
N LEU A 319 -14.03 4.34 20.45
CA LEU A 319 -14.96 4.57 19.34
C LEU A 319 -16.29 5.16 19.83
N SER A 320 -16.81 4.68 20.96
CA SER A 320 -18.01 5.22 21.59
C SER A 320 -17.81 6.69 22.01
N GLU A 321 -16.67 7.04 22.60
CA GLU A 321 -16.34 8.43 22.96
C GLU A 321 -16.21 9.34 21.73
N LEU A 322 -15.55 8.90 20.66
CA LEU A 322 -15.46 9.66 19.42
C LEU A 322 -16.83 9.91 18.80
N ASN A 323 -17.71 8.91 18.80
CA ASN A 323 -19.08 9.07 18.32
C ASN A 323 -19.87 10.05 19.18
N LYS A 324 -19.77 9.97 20.51
CA LYS A 324 -20.39 10.94 21.43
C LYS A 324 -19.88 12.37 21.19
N ALA A 325 -18.57 12.55 20.97
CA ALA A 325 -17.99 13.85 20.67
C ALA A 325 -18.47 14.40 19.32
N ARG A 326 -18.58 13.54 18.30
CA ARG A 326 -19.14 13.89 16.99
C ARG A 326 -20.60 14.34 17.11
N ASP A 327 -21.40 13.60 17.87
CA ASP A 327 -22.81 13.90 18.07
C ASP A 327 -23.03 15.17 18.90
N ALA A 328 -22.16 15.43 19.89
CA ALA A 328 -22.18 16.68 20.65
C ALA A 328 -21.83 17.89 19.76
N ALA A 329 -20.78 17.79 18.96
CA ALA A 329 -20.41 18.84 18.00
C ALA A 329 -21.51 19.08 16.95
N PHE A 330 -22.22 18.01 16.55
CA PHE A 330 -23.38 18.12 15.68
C PHE A 330 -24.53 18.88 16.35
N LYS A 331 -24.90 18.53 17.59
CA LYS A 331 -25.97 19.23 18.34
C LYS A 331 -25.66 20.72 18.52
N GLU A 332 -24.41 21.07 18.81
CA GLU A 332 -23.99 22.48 18.93
C GLU A 332 -24.16 23.23 17.59
N ARG A 333 -23.81 22.58 16.48
CA ARG A 333 -23.90 23.15 15.13
C ARG A 333 -25.31 23.14 14.56
N GLN A 334 -26.19 22.26 15.04
CA GLN A 334 -27.56 22.09 14.56
C GLN A 334 -28.44 23.33 14.77
N SER A 335 -28.13 24.16 15.78
CA SER A 335 -28.79 25.45 16.05
C SER A 335 -28.35 26.57 15.08
N ARG A 336 -27.24 26.38 14.36
CA ARG A 336 -26.64 27.34 13.43
C ARG A 336 -26.64 26.89 11.96
N MET A 337 -27.08 25.67 11.69
CA MET A 337 -27.11 25.09 10.33
C MET A 337 -28.37 25.48 9.58
N THR A 338 -28.20 25.80 8.30
CA THR A 338 -29.30 25.98 7.35
C THR A 338 -29.98 24.64 7.04
N GLU A 339 -31.24 24.65 6.60
CA GLU A 339 -32.02 23.43 6.34
C GLU A 339 -31.38 22.54 5.26
N ALA A 340 -30.74 23.15 4.26
CA ALA A 340 -29.97 22.45 3.23
C ALA A 340 -28.72 21.73 3.78
N GLU A 341 -28.00 22.34 4.73
CA GLU A 341 -26.86 21.71 5.41
C GLU A 341 -27.31 20.55 6.32
N ARG A 342 -28.49 20.69 6.93
CA ARG A 342 -29.09 19.63 7.77
C ARG A 342 -29.48 18.41 6.94
N LEU A 343 -30.05 18.62 5.76
CA LEU A 343 -30.44 17.55 4.83
C LEU A 343 -29.24 16.87 4.15
N ALA A 344 -28.18 17.62 3.82
CA ALA A 344 -26.93 17.06 3.29
C ALA A 344 -26.21 16.16 4.31
N TRP A 345 -26.28 16.50 5.60
CA TRP A 345 -25.67 15.73 6.67
C TRP A 345 -26.41 14.41 6.99
N LEU A 346 -27.74 14.38 6.82
CA LEU A 346 -28.55 13.17 7.00
C LEU A 346 -28.38 12.14 5.86
N GLY A 347 -27.56 12.44 4.85
CA GLY A 347 -27.39 11.58 3.67
C GLY A 347 -28.64 11.46 2.80
N GLN A 348 -29.66 12.30 3.05
CA GLN A 348 -30.96 12.26 2.38
C GLN A 348 -31.12 13.32 1.28
N ALA A 349 -30.21 14.29 1.17
CA ALA A 349 -30.20 15.23 0.04
C ALA A 349 -29.05 14.96 -0.92
N VAL A 350 -29.41 14.63 -2.16
CA VAL A 350 -28.57 14.95 -3.32
C VAL A 350 -28.61 16.47 -3.47
N HIS A 351 -27.43 17.10 -3.53
CA HIS A 351 -27.31 18.55 -3.70
C HIS A 351 -28.19 19.01 -4.88
N PRO A 352 -28.97 20.11 -4.79
CA PRO A 352 -29.95 20.49 -5.81
C PRO A 352 -29.33 20.79 -7.19
N GLN A 353 -28.00 20.90 -7.27
CA GLN A 353 -27.25 21.03 -8.53
C GLN A 353 -26.96 19.68 -9.22
N GLY A 354 -27.15 18.54 -8.55
CA GLY A 354 -26.93 17.20 -9.09
C GLY A 354 -28.13 16.62 -9.86
N ALA A 355 -29.33 17.18 -9.68
CA ALA A 355 -30.56 16.67 -10.29
C ALA A 355 -30.77 17.10 -11.76
N VAL A 356 -29.87 17.91 -12.34
CA VAL A 356 -30.00 18.43 -13.72
C VAL A 356 -29.06 17.72 -14.71
N LEU A 357 -28.40 16.64 -14.30
CA LEU A 357 -27.34 15.96 -15.08
C LEU A 357 -27.70 14.55 -15.57
N GLU A 358 -28.97 14.16 -15.57
CA GLU A 358 -29.40 12.97 -16.31
C GLU A 358 -29.86 13.37 -17.72
N PRO A 359 -29.08 13.08 -18.77
CA PRO A 359 -29.53 13.27 -20.15
C PRO A 359 -30.64 12.24 -20.48
N PRO A 360 -31.65 12.61 -21.29
CA PRO A 360 -32.74 11.71 -21.67
C PRO A 360 -32.22 10.47 -22.41
N GLY A 361 -32.74 9.30 -22.01
CA GLY A 361 -32.32 7.98 -22.49
C GLY A 361 -32.34 7.84 -24.01
N HIS A 362 -31.28 7.20 -24.52
CA HIS A 362 -31.10 6.85 -25.94
C HIS A 362 -32.25 6.00 -26.47
N ALA A 363 -32.83 6.42 -27.60
CA ALA A 363 -33.67 5.56 -28.43
C ALA A 363 -32.80 4.50 -29.15
N PRO A 364 -33.29 3.27 -29.34
CA PRO A 364 -32.56 2.21 -30.02
C PRO A 364 -32.34 2.52 -31.51
N GLY A 365 -31.08 2.45 -31.95
CA GLY A 365 -30.66 2.72 -33.32
C GLY A 365 -31.09 1.61 -34.28
N VAL A 366 -31.68 2.01 -35.40
CA VAL A 366 -32.04 1.15 -36.53
C VAL A 366 -30.79 0.79 -37.33
N GLU A 367 -30.44 -0.50 -37.38
CA GLU A 367 -29.44 -1.02 -38.31
C GLU A 367 -29.98 -1.00 -39.74
N ARG A 368 -29.32 -0.24 -40.62
CA ARG A 368 -29.55 -0.29 -42.07
C ARG A 368 -28.30 -0.83 -42.73
N GLY A 369 -28.43 -2.01 -43.32
CA GLY A 369 -27.36 -2.77 -43.94
C GLY A 369 -26.65 -2.02 -45.08
N GLY A 370 -25.33 -2.21 -45.14
CA GLY A 370 -24.47 -1.79 -46.23
C GLY A 370 -23.54 -2.93 -46.61
N THR A 371 -23.98 -3.72 -47.58
CA THR A 371 -23.16 -4.66 -48.37
C THR A 371 -22.05 -3.92 -49.10
N GLY A 372 -20.83 -4.45 -49.07
CA GLY A 372 -19.74 -3.92 -49.91
C GLY A 372 -18.38 -4.54 -49.64
N GLN A 373 -18.24 -5.83 -49.96
CA GLN A 373 -16.93 -6.46 -50.14
C GLN A 373 -16.17 -5.79 -51.30
N GLY A 374 -14.88 -5.56 -51.10
CA GLY A 374 -13.92 -5.28 -52.16
C GLY A 374 -12.49 -5.46 -51.65
N PRO A 375 -11.77 -6.53 -52.04
CA PRO A 375 -10.36 -6.70 -51.73
C PRO A 375 -9.45 -6.14 -52.84
N ASP A 376 -8.19 -5.97 -52.46
CA ASP A 376 -6.99 -5.79 -53.30
C ASP A 376 -6.80 -4.47 -54.06
N ARG A 377 -5.71 -3.77 -53.70
CA ARG A 377 -4.47 -3.79 -54.51
C ARG A 377 -3.31 -3.08 -53.82
N THR A 378 -2.22 -3.84 -53.73
CA THR A 378 -0.84 -3.44 -53.49
C THR A 378 -0.26 -2.56 -54.62
N ARG A 379 0.60 -1.61 -54.25
CA ARG A 379 1.76 -1.01 -54.99
C ARG A 379 2.22 0.19 -54.13
N GLY A 380 3.39 0.23 -53.50
CA GLY A 380 4.70 -0.24 -53.94
C GLY A 380 5.38 0.85 -54.76
N ILE A 381 5.78 1.98 -54.15
CA ILE A 381 6.71 2.96 -54.73
C ILE A 381 7.64 3.49 -53.63
N THR A 382 8.84 2.93 -53.58
CA THR A 382 10.04 3.59 -53.04
C THR A 382 10.57 4.56 -54.08
N ARG A 383 11.04 5.74 -53.67
CA ARG A 383 11.87 6.61 -54.50
C ARG A 383 12.96 7.26 -53.64
N ASP A 384 14.15 6.69 -53.75
CA ASP A 384 15.43 7.30 -53.38
C ASP A 384 16.00 8.16 -54.52
N GLY A 385 16.84 9.13 -54.14
CA GLY A 385 17.70 9.95 -55.00
C GLY A 385 17.16 11.37 -55.24
N ARG A 386 17.89 12.46 -55.03
CA ARG A 386 19.33 12.70 -54.80
C ARG A 386 19.51 13.94 -53.94
#